data_AF-A0A957YJN9-F1
#
_entry.id   AF-A0A957YJN9-F1
#
_cell.length_a   1.000
_cell.length_b   1.000
_cell.length_c   1.000
_cell.angle_alpha   90.00
_cell.angle_beta   90.00
_cell.angle_gamma   90.00
#
_symmetry.space_group_name_H-M   'P 1'
#
loop_
_entity.id
_entity.type
_entity.pdbx_description
1 polymer ?
#
loop_
_entity_poly.entity_id
_entity_poly.type
_entity_poly.pdbx_seq_one_letter_code
_entity_poly.pdbx_strand_id
1 'polypeptide(L)'
;MTNAKDYEKKVWEIVGALAKGKKIHLQWTTVAEAKLHKTKINQVKKELRLVKKDIGLTKKTINSAYTTAKTKVGKGFGAGLAAGLFGKKTTGKMNASTRDDLRRKQLKEIAPYEDVNRMIDNIMVQLDELKLQIDSWIVRNS
;
A
#
# COMPACT_ATOMS: atom_id res chain seq x y z
N MET A 1 -3.84 2.55 14.19
CA MET A 1 -3.62 2.06 12.81
C MET A 1 -2.25 2.56 12.38
N THR A 2 -1.42 1.70 11.78
CA THR A 2 -0.09 2.08 11.29
C THR A 2 -0.20 3.10 10.17
N ASN A 3 0.57 4.18 10.22
CA ASN A 3 0.55 5.22 9.20
C ASN A 3 1.32 4.76 7.95
N ALA A 4 0.98 5.31 6.77
CA ALA A 4 1.70 5.07 5.53
C ALA A 4 3.21 5.36 5.64
N LYS A 5 3.60 6.42 6.38
CA LYS A 5 5.02 6.75 6.63
C LYS A 5 5.76 5.65 7.41
N ASP A 6 5.08 4.98 8.34
CA ASP A 6 5.68 3.90 9.11
C ASP A 6 5.91 2.67 8.22
N TYR A 7 4.98 2.40 7.30
CA TYR A 7 5.17 1.37 6.28
C TYR A 7 6.33 1.70 5.33
N GLU A 8 6.43 2.95 4.87
CA GLU A 8 7.56 3.39 4.05
C GLU A 8 8.90 3.17 4.77
N LYS A 9 8.98 3.57 6.04
CA LYS A 9 10.17 3.34 6.88
C LYS A 9 10.51 1.85 6.97
N LYS A 10 9.53 1.01 7.30
CA LYS A 10 9.70 -0.45 7.39
C LYS A 10 10.20 -1.05 6.06
N VAL A 11 9.68 -0.58 4.92
CA VAL A 11 10.16 -1.02 3.60
C VAL A 11 11.64 -0.67 3.41
N TRP A 12 12.05 0.56 3.75
CA TRP A 12 13.46 0.96 3.62
C TRP A 12 14.38 0.26 4.63
N GLU A 13 13.91 -0.11 5.82
CA GLU A 13 14.66 -0.94 6.76
C GLU A 13 14.93 -2.34 6.21
N ILE A 14 13.89 -2.98 5.63
CA ILE A 14 14.01 -4.29 4.96
C ILE A 14 14.99 -4.22 3.78
N VAL A 15 14.86 -3.19 2.94
CA VAL A 15 15.66 -3.02 1.73
C VAL A 15 17.06 -2.51 2.03
N GLY A 16 17.26 -1.81 3.14
CA GLY A 16 18.55 -1.25 3.57
C GLY A 16 19.65 -2.30 3.72
N ALA A 17 19.29 -3.56 3.96
CA ALA A 17 20.23 -4.68 3.93
C ALA A 17 20.87 -4.92 2.55
N LEU A 18 20.25 -4.42 1.47
CA LEU A 18 20.69 -4.57 0.07
C LEU A 18 20.93 -3.23 -0.64
N ALA A 19 20.53 -2.10 -0.03
CA ALA A 19 20.57 -0.79 -0.66
C ALA A 19 21.50 0.17 0.09
N LYS A 20 22.33 0.90 -0.66
CA LYS A 20 23.04 2.09 -0.18
C LYS A 20 22.35 3.33 -0.77
N GLY A 21 21.89 4.24 0.10
CA GLY A 21 21.29 5.50 -0.34
C GLY A 21 20.05 5.33 -1.24
N LYS A 22 19.16 4.37 -0.90
CA LYS A 22 17.93 4.06 -1.65
C LYS A 22 18.15 3.51 -3.07
N LYS A 23 19.38 3.10 -3.41
CA LYS A 23 19.70 2.35 -4.63
C LYS A 23 20.17 0.95 -4.26
N ILE A 24 19.57 -0.06 -4.87
CA ILE A 24 19.98 -1.45 -4.70
C ILE A 24 21.19 -1.67 -5.63
N HIS A 25 22.36 -1.89 -5.04
CA HIS A 25 23.57 -2.22 -5.78
C HIS A 25 24.30 -3.33 -5.04
N LEU A 26 24.40 -4.50 -5.68
CA LEU A 26 25.13 -5.65 -5.16
C LEU A 26 26.31 -5.92 -6.08
N GLN A 27 27.46 -6.22 -5.47
CA GLN A 27 28.66 -6.66 -6.17
C GLN A 27 28.98 -8.07 -5.70
N TRP A 28 29.44 -8.92 -6.60
CA TRP A 28 29.86 -10.28 -6.31
C TRP A 28 31.07 -10.62 -7.18
N THR A 29 31.98 -11.41 -6.62
CA THR A 29 33.22 -11.83 -7.30
C THR A 29 33.30 -13.34 -7.45
N THR A 30 32.58 -14.08 -6.61
CA THR A 30 32.53 -15.54 -6.64
C THR A 30 31.11 -16.07 -6.88
N VAL A 31 31.03 -17.28 -7.43
CA VAL A 31 29.74 -18.01 -7.60
C VAL A 31 29.04 -18.23 -6.26
N ALA A 32 29.79 -18.45 -5.18
CA ALA A 32 29.24 -18.60 -3.84
C ALA A 32 28.55 -17.31 -3.35
N GLU A 33 29.22 -16.16 -3.51
CA GLU A 33 28.65 -14.84 -3.16
C GLU A 33 27.40 -14.53 -3.98
N ALA A 34 27.45 -14.76 -5.30
CA ALA A 34 26.34 -14.54 -6.20
C ALA A 34 25.09 -15.36 -5.77
N LYS A 35 25.28 -16.64 -5.42
CA LYS A 35 24.21 -17.51 -4.89
C LYS A 35 23.66 -17.00 -3.55
N LEU A 36 24.52 -16.50 -2.65
CA LEU A 36 24.09 -15.92 -1.38
C LEU A 36 23.23 -14.67 -1.60
N HIS A 37 23.62 -13.78 -2.51
CA HIS A 37 22.84 -12.59 -2.86
C HIS A 37 21.47 -12.95 -3.43
N LYS A 38 21.38 -13.97 -4.29
CA LYS A 38 20.10 -14.49 -4.78
C LYS A 38 19.17 -14.93 -3.65
N THR A 39 19.70 -15.61 -2.64
CA THR A 39 18.93 -16.02 -1.45
C THR A 39 18.44 -14.82 -0.66
N LYS A 40 19.30 -13.83 -0.39
CA LYS A 40 18.93 -12.59 0.31
C LYS A 40 17.84 -11.82 -0.44
N ILE A 41 17.95 -11.69 -1.77
CA ILE A 41 16.92 -11.08 -2.61
C ILE A 41 15.56 -11.77 -2.42
N ASN A 42 15.53 -13.11 -2.48
CA ASN A 42 14.29 -13.85 -2.29
C ASN A 42 13.68 -13.63 -0.89
N GLN A 43 14.51 -13.53 0.15
CA GLN A 43 14.05 -13.23 1.51
C GLN A 43 13.43 -11.84 1.59
N VAL A 44 14.14 -10.81 1.12
CA VAL A 44 13.64 -9.43 1.08
C VAL A 44 12.31 -9.35 0.32
N LYS A 45 12.18 -10.01 -0.83
CA LYS A 45 10.91 -10.07 -1.57
C LYS A 45 9.76 -10.69 -0.77
N LYS A 46 10.03 -11.69 0.07
CA LYS A 46 9.01 -12.29 0.94
C LYS A 46 8.57 -11.28 2.01
N GLU A 47 9.51 -10.59 2.64
CA GLU A 47 9.22 -9.58 3.66
C GLU A 47 8.42 -8.41 3.09
N LEU A 48 8.79 -7.91 1.90
CA LEU A 48 8.02 -6.87 1.19
C LEU A 48 6.58 -7.29 0.88
N ARG A 49 6.36 -8.56 0.51
CA ARG A 49 5.00 -9.09 0.31
C ARG A 49 4.18 -9.13 1.59
N LEU A 50 4.82 -9.39 2.74
CA LEU A 50 4.14 -9.33 4.04
C LEU A 50 3.70 -7.89 4.34
N VAL A 51 4.59 -6.91 4.12
CA VAL A 51 4.25 -5.49 4.27
C VAL A 51 3.08 -5.10 3.37
N LYS A 52 3.07 -5.53 2.10
CA LYS A 52 1.95 -5.27 1.17
C LYS A 52 0.63 -5.87 1.67
N LYS A 53 0.66 -7.07 2.28
CA LYS A 53 -0.52 -7.67 2.90
C LYS A 53 -1.03 -6.85 4.08
N ASP A 54 -0.13 -6.39 4.96
CA ASP A 54 -0.48 -5.54 6.10
C ASP A 54 -1.12 -4.23 5.64
N ILE A 55 -0.55 -3.57 4.62
CA ILE A 55 -1.14 -2.38 3.99
C ILE A 55 -2.55 -2.69 3.46
N GLY A 56 -2.73 -3.84 2.81
CA GLY A 56 -4.02 -4.30 2.32
C GLY A 56 -5.07 -4.44 3.43
N LEU A 57 -4.68 -4.97 4.60
CA LEU A 57 -5.55 -5.05 5.77
C LEU A 57 -5.91 -3.66 6.30
N THR A 58 -4.93 -2.75 6.43
CA THR A 58 -5.17 -1.37 6.86
C THR A 58 -6.15 -0.65 5.93
N LYS A 59 -5.98 -0.77 4.60
CA LYS A 59 -6.92 -0.21 3.61
C LYS A 59 -8.33 -0.81 3.73
N LYS A 60 -8.45 -2.12 3.97
CA LYS A 60 -9.76 -2.77 4.21
C LYS A 60 -10.46 -2.20 5.43
N THR A 61 -9.73 -1.97 6.52
CA THR A 61 -10.27 -1.34 7.74
C THR A 61 -10.77 0.08 7.46
N ILE A 62 -9.99 0.90 6.74
CA ILE A 62 -10.42 2.25 6.31
C ILE A 62 -11.69 2.16 5.47
N ASN A 63 -11.71 1.30 4.45
CA ASN A 63 -12.89 1.09 3.59
C ASN A 63 -14.15 0.71 4.38
N SER A 64 -14.00 -0.18 5.37
CA SER A 64 -15.11 -0.61 6.22
C SER A 64 -15.67 0.54 7.06
N ALA A 65 -14.80 1.37 7.64
CA ALA A 65 -15.19 2.55 8.42
C ALA A 65 -15.99 3.55 7.56
N TYR A 66 -15.53 3.86 6.35
CA TYR A 66 -16.24 4.76 5.44
C TYR A 66 -17.53 4.16 4.88
N THR A 67 -17.57 2.86 4.64
CA THR A 67 -18.80 2.16 4.22
C THR A 67 -19.86 2.28 5.32
N THR A 68 -19.47 2.04 6.56
CA THR A 68 -20.35 2.20 7.74
C THR A 68 -20.81 3.65 7.92
N ALA A 69 -19.94 4.64 7.67
CA ALA A 69 -20.32 6.05 7.74
C ALA A 69 -21.35 6.40 6.65
N LYS A 70 -21.15 5.95 5.41
CA LYS A 70 -22.07 6.20 4.28
C LYS A 70 -23.45 5.58 4.49
N THR A 71 -23.53 4.38 5.08
CA THR A 71 -24.82 3.71 5.35
C THR A 71 -25.63 4.39 6.45
N LYS A 72 -24.97 5.13 7.36
CA LYS A 72 -25.62 5.97 8.38
C LYS A 72 -26.16 7.29 7.82
N VAL A 73 -25.66 7.77 6.67
CA VAL A 73 -26.16 9.00 6.02
C VAL A 73 -27.61 8.80 5.57
N GLY A 74 -28.51 9.60 6.15
CA GLY A 74 -29.96 9.56 5.91
C GLY A 74 -30.75 8.65 6.86
N LYS A 75 -30.10 7.98 7.82
CA LYS A 75 -30.75 7.13 8.85
C LYS A 75 -30.75 7.74 10.26
N GLY A 76 -30.35 9.00 10.41
CA GLY A 76 -30.31 9.70 11.71
C GLY A 76 -31.71 10.06 12.24
N PHE A 77 -31.82 10.19 13.56
CA PHE A 77 -33.06 10.43 14.34
C PHE A 77 -33.88 11.67 13.90
N GLY A 78 -33.31 12.58 13.09
CA GLY A 78 -33.98 13.76 12.53
C GLY A 78 -34.35 13.68 11.05
N ALA A 79 -34.05 12.58 10.34
CA ALA A 79 -34.28 12.46 8.90
C ALA A 79 -35.79 12.49 8.52
N GLY A 80 -36.66 11.98 9.40
CA GLY A 80 -38.12 12.07 9.24
C GLY A 80 -38.67 13.48 9.46
N LEU A 81 -38.16 14.20 10.46
CA LEU A 81 -38.57 15.57 10.79
C LEU A 81 -38.08 16.59 9.74
N ALA A 82 -36.83 16.48 9.29
CA ALA A 82 -36.26 17.37 8.27
C ALA A 82 -36.88 17.15 6.88
N ALA A 83 -37.25 15.91 6.54
CA ALA A 83 -37.96 15.61 5.30
C ALA A 83 -39.39 16.19 5.30
N GLY A 84 -40.02 16.30 6.47
CA GLY A 84 -41.33 16.94 6.65
C GLY A 84 -41.28 18.47 6.56
N LEU A 85 -40.21 19.10 7.07
CA LEU A 85 -40.05 20.56 7.08
C LEU A 85 -39.48 21.16 5.78
N PHE A 86 -38.55 20.46 5.10
CA PHE A 86 -37.81 21.00 3.95
C PHE A 86 -38.02 20.21 2.65
N GLY A 87 -38.81 19.14 2.69
CA GLY A 87 -39.15 18.30 1.54
C GLY A 87 -38.09 17.26 1.17
N LYS A 88 -38.54 16.13 0.64
CA LYS A 88 -37.71 14.94 0.32
C LYS A 88 -36.56 15.21 -0.67
N LYS A 89 -36.70 16.19 -1.57
CA LYS A 89 -35.71 16.53 -2.62
C LYS A 89 -34.46 17.23 -2.05
N THR A 90 -34.62 18.13 -1.09
CA THR A 90 -33.51 18.88 -0.47
C THR A 90 -32.69 17.97 0.45
N THR A 91 -33.36 17.15 1.27
CA THR A 91 -32.72 16.13 2.12
C THR A 91 -31.98 15.09 1.27
N GLY A 92 -32.53 14.68 0.13
CA GLY A 92 -31.88 13.78 -0.82
C GLY A 92 -30.57 14.37 -1.39
N LYS A 93 -30.58 15.64 -1.80
CA LYS A 93 -29.39 16.33 -2.32
C LYS A 93 -28.29 16.50 -1.26
N MET A 94 -28.67 16.84 -0.02
CA MET A 94 -27.72 16.93 1.10
C MET A 94 -27.09 15.58 1.43
N ASN A 95 -27.90 14.51 1.51
CA ASN A 95 -27.39 13.16 1.76
C ASN A 95 -26.44 12.68 0.65
N ALA A 96 -26.72 13.01 -0.62
CA ALA A 96 -25.83 12.72 -1.73
C ALA A 96 -24.49 13.47 -1.58
N SER A 97 -24.52 14.77 -1.31
CA SER A 97 -23.33 15.58 -1.06
C SER A 97 -22.48 15.00 0.08
N THR A 98 -23.11 14.61 1.20
CA THR A 98 -22.40 14.01 2.33
C THR A 98 -21.74 12.68 1.97
N ARG A 99 -22.41 11.82 1.18
CA ARG A 99 -21.81 10.55 0.72
C ARG A 99 -20.62 10.78 -0.21
N ASP A 100 -20.70 11.80 -1.07
CA ASP A 100 -19.61 12.19 -1.96
C ASP A 100 -18.42 12.76 -1.16
N ASP A 101 -18.67 13.56 -0.14
CA ASP A 101 -17.63 14.04 0.78
C ASP A 101 -16.92 12.88 1.49
N LEU A 102 -17.69 11.90 1.99
CA LEU A 102 -17.13 10.69 2.58
C LEU A 102 -16.30 9.89 1.57
N ARG A 103 -16.72 9.83 0.30
CA ARG A 103 -15.94 9.18 -0.77
C ARG A 103 -14.63 9.92 -1.03
N ARG A 104 -14.65 11.26 -1.09
CA ARG A 104 -13.44 12.08 -1.29
C ARG A 104 -12.46 11.92 -0.14
N LYS A 105 -12.96 11.94 1.10
CA LYS A 105 -12.14 11.71 2.31
C LYS A 105 -11.52 10.31 2.31
N GLN A 106 -12.30 9.28 2.01
CA GLN A 106 -11.83 7.91 1.87
C GLN A 106 -10.67 7.80 0.85
N LEU A 107 -10.82 8.39 -0.34
CA LEU A 107 -9.78 8.37 -1.36
C LEU A 107 -8.49 9.07 -0.90
N LYS A 108 -8.63 10.24 -0.26
CA LYS A 108 -7.51 11.00 0.30
C LYS A 108 -6.76 10.21 1.38
N GLU A 109 -7.49 9.46 2.21
CA GLU A 109 -6.91 8.66 3.29
C GLU A 109 -6.21 7.40 2.76
N ILE A 110 -6.71 6.80 1.68
CA ILE A 110 -6.13 5.60 1.06
C ILE A 110 -4.92 5.91 0.18
N ALA A 111 -4.92 7.06 -0.50
CA ALA A 111 -3.88 7.50 -1.43
C ALA A 111 -2.43 7.23 -0.94
N PRO A 112 -2.01 7.65 0.27
CA PRO A 112 -0.63 7.45 0.71
C PRO A 112 -0.25 5.96 0.85
N TYR A 113 -1.20 5.07 1.14
CA TYR A 113 -0.94 3.63 1.19
C TYR A 113 -0.78 3.03 -0.21
N GLU A 114 -1.47 3.57 -1.23
CA GLU A 114 -1.24 3.17 -2.62
C GLU A 114 0.13 3.60 -3.12
N ASP A 115 0.60 4.78 -2.71
CA ASP A 115 1.93 5.25 -3.07
C ASP A 115 3.02 4.34 -2.50
N VAL A 116 2.87 3.89 -1.25
CA VAL A 116 3.77 2.88 -0.66
C VAL A 116 3.68 1.54 -1.40
N ASN A 117 2.49 1.08 -1.79
CA ASN A 117 2.36 -0.16 -2.59
C ASN A 117 3.09 -0.04 -3.93
N ARG A 118 2.94 1.08 -4.64
CA ARG A 118 3.66 1.32 -5.90
C ARG A 118 5.17 1.34 -5.70
N MET A 119 5.64 1.97 -4.61
CA MET A 119 7.05 1.94 -4.24
C MET A 119 7.54 0.50 -4.02
N ILE A 120 6.81 -0.31 -3.26
CA ILE A 120 7.13 -1.73 -3.05
C ILE A 120 7.19 -2.47 -4.39
N ASP A 121 6.22 -2.25 -5.28
CA ASP A 121 6.17 -2.92 -6.58
C ASP A 121 7.39 -2.54 -7.46
N ASN A 122 7.77 -1.26 -7.49
CA ASN A 122 8.98 -0.81 -8.18
C ASN A 122 10.26 -1.47 -7.61
N ILE A 123 10.36 -1.57 -6.28
CA ILE A 123 11.48 -2.25 -5.61
C ILE A 123 11.49 -3.74 -5.98
N MET A 124 10.33 -4.40 -6.00
CA MET A 124 10.23 -5.81 -6.37
C MET A 124 10.71 -6.07 -7.81
N VAL A 125 10.41 -5.17 -8.74
CA VAL A 125 10.91 -5.25 -10.13
C VAL A 125 12.44 -5.14 -10.17
N GLN A 126 13.03 -4.14 -9.48
CA GLN A 126 14.49 -3.98 -9.42
C GLN A 126 15.18 -5.22 -8.82
N LEU A 127 14.58 -5.83 -7.81
CA LEU A 127 15.08 -7.06 -7.20
C LEU A 127 15.02 -8.25 -8.17
N ASP A 128 14.00 -8.33 -9.02
CA ASP A 128 13.90 -9.36 -10.06
C ASP A 128 14.93 -9.18 -11.16
N GLU A 129 15.14 -7.94 -11.62
CA GLU A 129 16.19 -7.62 -12.59
C GLU A 129 17.58 -8.01 -12.06
N LEU A 130 17.88 -7.65 -10.80
CA LEU A 130 19.16 -7.99 -10.18
C LEU A 130 19.35 -9.51 -10.03
N LYS A 131 18.27 -10.23 -9.70
CA LYS A 131 18.30 -11.69 -9.65
C LYS A 131 18.62 -12.31 -11.02
N LEU A 132 18.04 -11.77 -12.09
CA LEU A 132 18.34 -12.22 -13.46
C LEU A 132 19.80 -11.94 -13.86
N GLN A 133 20.36 -10.79 -13.44
CA GLN A 133 21.77 -10.47 -13.64
C GLN A 133 22.69 -11.46 -12.91
N ILE A 134 22.37 -11.79 -11.66
CA ILE A 134 23.08 -12.80 -10.86
C ILE A 134 23.02 -14.16 -11.56
N ASP A 135 21.84 -14.59 -11.99
CA ASP A 135 21.66 -15.89 -12.65
C ASP A 135 22.45 -15.98 -13.96
N SER A 136 22.41 -14.91 -14.76
CA SER A 136 23.19 -14.81 -16.01
C SER A 136 24.70 -14.84 -15.75
N TRP A 137 25.16 -14.19 -14.68
CA TRP A 137 26.57 -14.17 -14.31
C TRP A 137 27.04 -15.54 -13.81
N ILE A 138 26.24 -16.22 -12.97
CA ILE A 138 26.56 -17.56 -12.46
C ILE A 138 26.76 -18.51 -13.63
N VAL A 139 25.83 -18.56 -14.58
CA VAL A 139 25.90 -19.47 -15.75
C VAL A 139 27.17 -19.25 -16.58
N ARG A 140 27.68 -18.01 -16.66
CA ARG A 140 28.92 -17.70 -17.42
C ARG A 140 30.21 -18.04 -16.67
N ASN A 141 30.14 -18.22 -15.35
CA ASN A 141 31.31 -18.39 -14.46
C ASN A 141 31.26 -19.71 -13.67
N SER A 142 30.35 -20.62 -14.03
CA SER A 142 30.19 -21.96 -13.49
C SER A 142 30.59 -22.99 -14.53
#